data_AF-A0A2K8LDY0-F1
#
_entry.id   AF-A0A2K8LDY0-F1
#
_cell.length_a   1.000
_cell.length_b   1.000
_cell.length_c   1.000
_cell.angle_alpha   90.00
_cell.angle_beta   90.00
_cell.angle_gamma   90.00
#
_symmetry.space_group_name_H-M   'P 1'
#
loop_
_entity.id
_entity.type
_entity.pdbx_description
1 polymer ?
#
loop_
_entity_poly.entity_id
_entity_poly.type
_entity_poly.pdbx_seq_one_letter_code
_entity_poly.pdbx_strand_id
1 'polypeptide(L)'
;MNEQKVMKRENGLRTVVFFVVASALFVAGANMAYAFGGPGGEKSMERRVERMAEKLDLSDSQRNQFKQIHEENRAEGRALHDAMHKNRQALRSLDPSAKDYSKQVARLASEKAELTRQMVIHRSEVRAEVHAMLTPEQQEKARQMKMDRKGKRFADGSGGEGRGHCK
;
A
#
# COMPACT_ATOMS: atom_id res chain seq x y z
N MET A 1 8.65 46.44 -47.84
CA MET A 1 7.60 45.80 -47.01
C MET A 1 8.26 44.63 -46.28
N ASN A 2 8.49 44.84 -44.98
CA ASN A 2 8.91 43.94 -43.89
C ASN A 2 10.07 42.94 -44.07
N GLU A 3 11.25 43.44 -43.66
CA GLU A 3 12.28 42.83 -42.79
C GLU A 3 12.59 41.33 -42.89
N GLN A 4 13.75 41.05 -43.49
CA GLN A 4 14.61 39.96 -43.07
C GLN A 4 15.05 40.16 -41.62
N LYS A 5 15.04 39.11 -40.80
CA LYS A 5 16.13 38.84 -39.85
C LYS A 5 16.27 37.33 -39.59
N VAL A 6 17.41 36.83 -40.09
CA VAL A 6 18.37 35.98 -39.38
C VAL A 6 17.90 34.54 -39.08
N MET A 7 18.27 33.52 -39.85
CA MET A 7 19.58 32.88 -40.11
C MET A 7 19.65 31.51 -39.38
N LYS A 8 19.79 30.46 -40.20
CA LYS A 8 20.40 29.13 -39.95
C LYS A 8 19.70 28.19 -38.95
N ARG A 9 19.15 27.03 -39.36
CA ARG A 9 19.86 25.75 -39.68
C ARG A 9 20.90 25.43 -38.59
N GLU A 10 20.83 24.33 -37.85
CA GLU A 10 20.67 22.93 -38.25
C GLU A 10 20.41 22.03 -37.02
N ASN A 11 19.95 20.81 -37.30
CA ASN A 11 19.60 19.73 -36.38
C ASN A 11 20.69 19.39 -35.34
N GLY A 12 20.28 19.17 -34.09
CA GLY A 12 21.16 18.69 -33.02
C GLY A 12 20.38 18.10 -31.84
N LEU A 13 20.25 16.78 -31.85
CA LEU A 13 19.92 15.92 -30.71
C LEU A 13 20.72 16.31 -29.45
N ARG A 14 20.11 16.10 -28.26
CA ARG A 14 20.73 15.89 -26.92
C ARG A 14 20.61 17.04 -25.91
N THR A 15 19.84 16.74 -24.85
CA THR A 15 20.06 17.19 -23.45
C THR A 15 19.75 18.67 -23.21
N VAL A 16 18.76 19.04 -22.41
CA VAL A 16 18.87 19.09 -20.94
C VAL A 16 17.47 19.02 -20.32
N VAL A 17 17.33 18.08 -19.39
CA VAL A 17 16.27 17.97 -18.38
C VAL A 17 16.42 19.11 -17.38
N PHE A 18 15.35 19.87 -17.12
CA PHE A 18 15.16 20.50 -15.82
C PHE A 18 13.71 20.33 -15.38
N PHE A 19 13.57 19.61 -14.26
CA PHE A 19 12.35 19.34 -13.52
C PHE A 19 11.68 20.64 -13.07
N VAL A 20 10.40 20.81 -13.42
CA VAL A 20 9.48 21.68 -12.68
C VAL A 20 8.28 20.83 -12.29
N VAL A 21 8.35 20.19 -11.13
CA VAL A 21 7.17 19.64 -10.45
C VAL A 21 6.48 20.84 -9.81
N ALA A 22 5.52 21.40 -10.52
CA ALA A 22 4.65 22.44 -10.01
C ALA A 22 3.77 21.84 -8.90
N SER A 23 4.06 22.26 -7.67
CA SER A 23 3.19 22.11 -6.51
C SER A 23 2.11 23.19 -6.56
N ALA A 24 0.85 22.77 -6.44
CA ALA A 24 -0.28 23.43 -5.75
C ALA A 24 -1.61 23.07 -6.43
N LEU A 25 -2.54 22.47 -5.68
CA LEU A 25 -3.80 23.11 -5.26
C LEU A 25 -4.55 22.23 -4.24
N PHE A 26 -5.29 22.90 -3.35
CA PHE A 26 -5.62 22.55 -1.96
C PHE A 26 -7.15 22.35 -1.79
N VAL A 27 -7.60 21.94 -0.57
CA VAL A 27 -8.98 21.99 -0.01
C VAL A 27 -9.90 20.77 -0.31
N ALA A 28 -10.62 20.09 0.60
CA ALA A 28 -10.91 20.22 2.03
C ALA A 28 -11.16 18.83 2.65
N GLY A 29 -10.79 18.66 3.92
CA GLY A 29 -11.12 17.47 4.70
C GLY A 29 -10.68 17.55 6.16
N ALA A 30 -10.86 18.70 6.82
CA ALA A 30 -10.71 18.78 8.27
C ALA A 30 -12.02 18.34 8.96
N ASN A 31 -11.87 17.51 10.01
CA ASN A 31 -12.85 17.01 10.99
C ASN A 31 -13.19 15.51 10.88
N MET A 32 -12.26 14.66 11.32
CA MET A 32 -12.57 13.47 12.13
C MET A 32 -11.31 13.08 12.92
N ALA A 33 -11.00 13.85 13.96
CA ALA A 33 -10.12 13.39 15.01
C ALA A 33 -10.97 12.77 16.13
N TYR A 34 -10.52 11.59 16.56
CA TYR A 34 -10.78 10.86 17.79
C TYR A 34 -11.66 9.60 17.76
N ALA A 35 -10.98 8.54 18.24
CA ALA A 35 -11.51 7.45 19.06
C ALA A 35 -11.71 6.06 18.43
N PHE A 36 -10.73 5.51 17.68
CA PHE A 36 -10.55 4.04 17.57
C PHE A 36 -9.07 3.61 17.49
N GLY A 37 -8.21 4.21 18.31
CA GLY A 37 -6.81 3.78 18.50
C GLY A 37 -6.64 3.02 19.81
N GLY A 38 -6.87 1.69 19.83
CA GLY A 38 -6.53 0.89 21.01
C GLY A 38 -5.04 1.01 21.38
N PRO A 39 -4.62 0.72 22.64
CA PRO A 39 -3.30 1.08 23.20
C PRO A 39 -2.06 0.45 22.54
N GLY A 40 -2.20 -0.28 21.42
CA GLY A 40 -1.11 -0.95 20.70
C GLY A 40 -0.88 -0.46 19.27
N GLY A 41 -1.69 0.46 18.74
CA GLY A 41 -1.65 0.86 17.33
C GLY A 41 -0.44 1.71 16.96
N GLU A 42 -0.11 2.69 17.79
CA GLU A 42 0.96 3.67 17.54
C GLU A 42 2.35 3.04 17.68
N LYS A 43 2.63 2.36 18.79
CA LYS A 43 3.89 1.61 19.00
C LYS A 43 4.13 0.53 17.94
N SER A 44 3.06 -0.05 17.37
CA SER A 44 3.17 -1.04 16.29
C SER A 44 3.55 -0.39 14.96
N MET A 45 2.98 0.79 14.68
CA MET A 45 3.30 1.59 13.50
C MET A 45 4.74 2.10 13.57
N GLU A 46 5.15 2.67 14.71
CA GLU A 46 6.51 3.16 14.94
C GLU A 46 7.56 2.07 14.72
N ARG A 47 7.36 0.87 15.27
CA ARG A 47 8.23 -0.29 14.99
C ARG A 47 8.24 -0.71 13.52
N ARG A 48 7.15 -0.48 12.78
CA ARG A 48 7.10 -0.80 11.34
C ARG A 48 7.87 0.22 10.52
N VAL A 49 7.74 1.50 10.86
CA VAL A 49 8.53 2.60 10.28
C VAL A 49 10.00 2.34 10.53
N GLU A 50 10.39 2.07 11.77
CA GLU A 50 11.80 1.87 12.13
C GLU A 50 12.43 0.72 11.36
N ARG A 51 11.76 -0.44 11.31
CA ARG A 51 12.23 -1.59 10.52
C ARG A 51 12.34 -1.31 9.02
N MET A 52 11.53 -0.42 8.46
CA MET A 52 11.65 -0.05 7.05
C MET A 52 12.77 0.96 6.86
N ALA A 53 12.89 1.90 7.79
CA ALA A 53 13.89 2.94 7.79
C ALA A 53 15.30 2.38 7.91
N GLU A 54 15.53 1.44 8.83
CA GLU A 54 16.79 0.68 8.94
C GLU A 54 17.09 -0.12 7.67
N LYS A 55 16.08 -0.68 7.01
CA LYS A 55 16.29 -1.54 5.83
C LYS A 55 16.59 -0.77 4.57
N LEU A 56 16.01 0.43 4.42
CA LEU A 56 16.17 1.27 3.24
C LEU A 56 17.11 2.45 3.49
N ASP A 57 17.72 2.55 4.67
CA ASP A 57 18.55 3.68 5.10
C ASP A 57 17.83 5.01 4.87
N LEU A 58 16.58 5.10 5.35
CA LEU A 58 15.74 6.29 5.15
C LEU A 58 16.28 7.47 5.97
N SER A 59 16.38 8.63 5.32
CA SER A 59 16.66 9.91 5.99
C SER A 59 15.52 10.32 6.94
N ASP A 60 15.78 11.27 7.83
CA ASP A 60 14.74 11.79 8.74
C ASP A 60 13.55 12.40 7.99
N SER A 61 13.81 13.06 6.87
CA SER A 61 12.75 13.60 6.00
C SER A 61 11.90 12.49 5.37
N GLN A 62 12.53 11.42 4.87
CA GLN A 62 11.83 10.25 4.31
C GLN A 62 11.06 9.48 5.39
N ARG A 63 11.58 9.39 6.61
CA ARG A 63 10.87 8.78 7.76
C ARG A 63 9.58 9.53 8.08
N ASN A 64 9.61 10.86 8.03
CA ASN A 64 8.41 11.69 8.26
C ASN A 64 7.39 11.54 7.13
N GLN A 65 7.84 11.56 5.87
CA GLN A 65 6.97 11.30 4.71
C GLN A 65 6.32 9.91 4.78
N PHE A 66 7.09 8.89 5.18
CA PHE A 66 6.56 7.54 5.35
C PHE A 66 5.47 7.46 6.44
N LYS A 67 5.70 8.12 7.59
CA LYS A 67 4.71 8.21 8.67
C LYS A 67 3.43 8.89 8.18
N GLN A 68 3.56 9.99 7.45
CA GLN A 68 2.42 10.73 6.90
C GLN A 68 1.61 9.86 5.93
N ILE A 69 2.26 9.24 4.94
CA ILE A 69 1.62 8.30 4.00
C ILE A 69 0.84 7.23 4.77
N HIS A 70 1.43 6.66 5.82
CA HIS A 70 0.77 5.62 6.60
C HIS A 70 -0.43 6.12 7.39
N GLU A 71 -0.35 7.33 7.96
CA GLU A 71 -1.44 7.90 8.75
C GLU A 71 -2.61 8.34 7.86
N GLU A 72 -2.34 8.92 6.69
CA GLU A 72 -3.35 9.28 5.68
C GLU A 72 -4.14 8.05 5.21
N ASN A 73 -3.43 6.93 5.01
CA ASN A 73 -4.03 5.67 4.54
C ASN A 73 -4.59 4.77 5.67
N ARG A 74 -4.43 5.18 6.94
CA ARG A 74 -4.72 4.34 8.10
C ARG A 74 -6.19 4.01 8.24
N ALA A 75 -7.06 5.00 8.06
CA ALA A 75 -8.51 4.85 8.26
C ALA A 75 -9.10 3.88 7.23
N GLU A 76 -8.80 4.10 5.95
CA GLU A 76 -9.25 3.23 4.85
C GLU A 76 -8.69 1.81 5.00
N GLY A 77 -7.39 1.67 5.27
CA GLY A 77 -6.77 0.37 5.46
C GLY A 77 -7.39 -0.42 6.63
N ARG A 78 -7.78 0.24 7.73
CA ARG A 78 -8.50 -0.39 8.84
C ARG A 78 -9.90 -0.81 8.44
N ALA A 79 -10.65 0.05 7.75
CA ALA A 79 -12.00 -0.27 7.30
C ALA A 79 -12.01 -1.51 6.38
N LEU A 80 -11.11 -1.57 5.40
CA LEU A 80 -10.97 -2.73 4.50
C LEU A 80 -10.59 -4.01 5.25
N HIS A 81 -9.68 -3.90 6.22
CA HIS A 81 -9.28 -5.03 7.05
C HIS A 81 -10.44 -5.57 7.90
N ASP A 82 -11.18 -4.68 8.56
CA ASP A 82 -12.29 -5.04 9.43
C ASP A 82 -13.46 -5.61 8.62
N ALA A 83 -13.75 -5.07 7.45
CA ALA A 83 -14.74 -5.62 6.52
C ALA A 83 -14.36 -7.04 6.07
N MET A 84 -13.08 -7.28 5.71
CA MET A 84 -12.59 -8.61 5.35
C MET A 84 -12.70 -9.61 6.52
N HIS A 85 -12.42 -9.18 7.75
CA HIS A 85 -12.60 -10.04 8.93
C HIS A 85 -14.06 -10.40 9.17
N LYS A 86 -14.97 -9.43 9.07
CA LYS A 86 -16.42 -9.66 9.20
C LYS A 86 -16.91 -10.63 8.13
N ASN A 87 -16.53 -10.44 6.87
CA ASN A 87 -16.89 -11.35 5.79
C ASN A 87 -16.37 -12.78 6.03
N ARG A 88 -15.11 -12.92 6.50
CA ARG A 88 -14.54 -14.23 6.86
C ARG A 88 -15.27 -14.89 8.01
N GLN A 89 -15.66 -14.12 9.03
CA GLN A 89 -16.45 -14.64 10.16
C GLN A 89 -17.83 -15.09 9.69
N ALA A 90 -18.50 -14.28 8.86
CA ALA A 90 -19.81 -14.61 8.30
C ALA A 90 -19.77 -15.91 7.48
N LEU A 91 -18.75 -16.10 6.64
CA LEU A 91 -18.56 -17.36 5.91
C LEU A 91 -18.35 -18.55 6.85
N ARG A 92 -17.60 -18.37 7.94
CA ARG A 92 -17.32 -19.44 8.92
C ARG A 92 -18.55 -19.79 9.76
N SER A 93 -19.46 -18.84 9.98
CA SER A 93 -20.67 -19.03 10.78
C SER A 93 -21.88 -19.53 9.98
N LEU A 94 -21.76 -19.73 8.67
CA LEU A 94 -22.86 -20.27 7.87
C LEU A 94 -23.20 -21.69 8.32
N ASP A 95 -24.50 -21.97 8.41
CA ASP A 95 -25.03 -23.32 8.64
C ASP A 95 -25.11 -24.08 7.30
N PRO A 96 -24.31 -25.16 7.11
CA PRO A 96 -24.34 -25.96 5.88
C PRO A 96 -25.68 -26.68 5.62
N SER A 97 -26.54 -26.79 6.64
CA SER A 97 -27.87 -27.41 6.51
C SER A 97 -28.99 -26.43 6.15
N ALA A 98 -28.70 -25.12 6.12
CA ALA A 98 -29.67 -24.11 5.76
C ALA A 98 -30.16 -24.27 4.31
N LYS A 99 -31.48 -24.13 4.09
CA LYS A 99 -32.10 -24.28 2.76
C LYS A 99 -31.53 -23.35 1.70
N ASP A 100 -31.04 -22.18 2.10
CA ASP A 100 -30.48 -21.16 1.22
C ASP A 100 -28.94 -21.04 1.31
N TYR A 101 -28.26 -22.03 1.92
CA TYR A 101 -26.81 -22.02 2.15
C TYR A 101 -26.01 -21.60 0.92
N SER A 102 -26.26 -22.21 -0.24
CA SER A 102 -25.55 -21.90 -1.49
C SER A 102 -25.72 -20.43 -1.92
N LYS A 103 -26.89 -19.83 -1.68
CA LYS A 103 -27.16 -18.42 -1.98
C LYS A 103 -26.40 -17.50 -1.01
N GLN A 104 -26.34 -17.86 0.27
CA GLN A 104 -25.57 -17.12 1.27
C GLN A 104 -24.07 -17.16 0.96
N VAL A 105 -23.54 -18.34 0.60
CA VAL A 105 -22.15 -18.51 0.16
C VAL A 105 -21.86 -17.66 -1.06
N ALA A 106 -22.69 -17.71 -2.11
CA ALA A 106 -22.49 -16.94 -3.32
C ALA A 106 -22.41 -15.42 -3.04
N ARG A 107 -23.33 -14.91 -2.21
CA ARG A 107 -23.34 -13.49 -1.81
C ARG A 107 -22.06 -13.10 -1.08
N LEU A 108 -21.67 -13.85 -0.05
CA LEU A 108 -20.46 -13.56 0.73
C LEU A 108 -19.18 -13.74 -0.08
N ALA A 109 -19.16 -14.65 -1.05
CA ALA A 109 -18.04 -14.83 -1.97
C ALA A 109 -17.88 -13.62 -2.91
N SER A 110 -18.98 -13.09 -3.46
CA SER A 110 -18.97 -11.86 -4.26
C SER A 110 -18.47 -10.66 -3.44
N GLU A 111 -18.96 -10.51 -2.21
CA GLU A 111 -18.48 -9.46 -1.29
C GLU A 111 -16.98 -9.60 -1.01
N LYS A 112 -16.51 -10.83 -0.77
CA LYS A 112 -15.08 -11.10 -0.54
C LYS A 112 -14.23 -10.75 -1.76
N ALA A 113 -14.71 -11.05 -2.96
CA ALA A 113 -14.01 -10.72 -4.21
C ALA A 113 -13.84 -9.20 -4.35
N GLU A 114 -14.90 -8.45 -4.07
CA GLU A 114 -14.89 -6.99 -4.10
C GLU A 114 -13.96 -6.39 -3.03
N LEU A 115 -14.02 -6.88 -1.79
CA LEU A 115 -13.09 -6.45 -0.73
C LEU A 115 -11.64 -6.78 -1.09
N THR A 116 -11.38 -7.90 -1.76
CA THR A 116 -10.04 -8.26 -2.23
C THR A 116 -9.57 -7.30 -3.31
N ARG A 117 -10.44 -6.94 -4.25
CA ARG A 117 -10.15 -5.95 -5.30
C ARG A 117 -9.74 -4.60 -4.67
N GLN A 118 -10.55 -4.08 -3.76
CA GLN A 118 -10.27 -2.82 -3.06
C GLN A 118 -8.95 -2.87 -2.30
N MET A 119 -8.69 -3.97 -1.57
CA MET A 119 -7.45 -4.14 -0.83
C MET A 119 -6.20 -4.19 -1.74
N VAL A 120 -6.30 -4.79 -2.93
CA VAL A 120 -5.20 -4.82 -3.91
C VAL A 120 -4.92 -3.42 -4.44
N ILE A 121 -5.95 -2.65 -4.76
CA ILE A 121 -5.84 -1.27 -5.26
C ILE A 121 -5.19 -0.38 -4.20
N HIS A 122 -5.78 -0.30 -3.00
CA HIS A 122 -5.26 0.50 -1.90
C HIS A 122 -3.80 0.17 -1.56
N ARG A 123 -3.44 -1.12 -1.49
CA ARG A 123 -2.03 -1.53 -1.26
C ARG A 123 -1.08 -1.13 -2.38
N SER A 124 -1.57 -1.01 -3.61
CA SER A 124 -0.77 -0.63 -4.76
C SER A 124 -0.54 0.88 -4.78
N GLU A 125 -1.56 1.66 -4.41
CA GLU A 125 -1.48 3.13 -4.25
C GLU A 125 -0.50 3.51 -3.15
N VAL A 126 -0.66 2.95 -1.94
CA VAL A 126 0.30 3.17 -0.83
C VAL A 126 1.73 2.76 -1.23
N ARG A 127 1.88 1.68 -2.00
CA ARG A 127 3.20 1.26 -2.48
C ARG A 127 3.79 2.27 -3.47
N ALA A 128 2.97 2.84 -4.35
CA ALA A 128 3.41 3.85 -5.31
C ALA A 128 3.87 5.13 -4.59
N GLU A 129 3.12 5.60 -3.59
CA GLU A 129 3.48 6.74 -2.76
C GLU A 129 4.81 6.53 -2.03
N VAL A 130 4.97 5.37 -1.38
CA VAL A 130 6.23 4.99 -0.72
C VAL A 130 7.38 4.91 -1.72
N HIS A 131 7.16 4.39 -2.92
CA HIS A 131 8.20 4.28 -3.94
C HIS A 131 8.65 5.64 -4.46
N ALA A 132 7.73 6.60 -4.57
CA ALA A 132 8.01 7.94 -5.10
C ALA A 132 8.96 8.75 -4.20
N MET A 133 8.98 8.51 -2.89
CA MET A 133 9.90 9.19 -1.95
C MET A 133 11.29 8.54 -1.83
N LEU A 134 11.52 7.37 -2.45
CA LEU A 134 12.80 6.66 -2.40
C LEU A 134 13.75 7.12 -3.51
N THR A 135 15.05 7.11 -3.22
CA THR A 135 16.09 7.29 -4.26
C THR A 135 16.16 6.06 -5.18
N PRO A 136 16.71 6.17 -6.40
CA PRO A 136 16.88 5.03 -7.30
C PRO A 136 17.61 3.84 -6.66
N GLU A 137 18.63 4.10 -5.84
CA GLU A 137 19.40 3.07 -5.14
C GLU A 137 18.54 2.37 -4.07
N GLN A 138 17.73 3.13 -3.33
CA GLN A 138 16.80 2.59 -2.34
C GLN A 138 15.67 1.77 -3.00
N GLN A 139 15.18 2.18 -4.17
CA GLN A 139 14.18 1.43 -4.94
C GLN A 139 14.72 0.06 -5.37
N GLU A 140 15.98 0.02 -5.83
CA GLU A 140 16.64 -1.23 -6.20
C GLU A 140 16.85 -2.13 -4.97
N LYS A 141 17.28 -1.57 -3.84
CA LYS A 141 17.37 -2.30 -2.55
C LYS A 141 16.00 -2.86 -2.14
N ALA A 142 14.92 -2.08 -2.29
CA ALA A 142 13.56 -2.52 -2.01
C ALA A 142 13.13 -3.69 -2.92
N ARG A 143 13.51 -3.66 -4.20
CA ARG A 143 13.24 -4.72 -5.18
C ARG A 143 13.95 -6.02 -4.81
N GLN A 144 15.24 -5.95 -4.44
CA GLN A 144 16.04 -7.11 -4.03
C GLN A 144 15.46 -7.76 -2.77
N MET A 145 15.17 -6.97 -1.73
CA MET A 145 14.54 -7.48 -0.50
C MET A 145 13.19 -8.20 -0.76
N LYS A 146 12.43 -7.74 -1.76
CA LYS A 146 11.16 -8.39 -2.16
C LYS A 146 11.42 -9.75 -2.83
N MET A 147 12.48 -9.86 -3.64
CA MET A 147 12.88 -11.12 -4.27
C MET A 147 13.37 -12.12 -3.23
N ASP A 148 14.21 -11.70 -2.28
CA ASP A 148 14.71 -12.58 -1.21
C ASP A 148 13.60 -13.12 -0.33
N ARG A 149 12.63 -12.27 0.02
CA ARG A 149 11.44 -12.70 0.78
C ARG A 149 10.58 -13.69 0.00
N LYS A 150 10.48 -13.54 -1.32
CA LYS A 150 9.78 -14.52 -2.16
C LYS A 150 10.55 -15.83 -2.19
N GLY A 151 11.86 -15.81 -2.45
CA GLY A 151 12.71 -17.01 -2.48
C GLY A 151 12.65 -17.81 -1.17
N LYS A 152 12.68 -17.13 -0.01
CA LYS A 152 12.56 -17.78 1.30
C LYS A 152 11.20 -18.44 1.51
N ARG A 153 10.11 -17.82 1.05
CA ARG A 153 8.74 -18.38 1.12
C ARG A 153 8.51 -19.61 0.25
N PHE A 154 9.33 -19.82 -0.77
CA PHE A 154 9.30 -21.01 -1.60
C PHE A 154 10.23 -22.10 -1.05
N ALA A 155 11.31 -21.71 -0.35
CA ALA A 155 12.23 -22.63 0.30
C ALA A 155 11.69 -23.19 1.63
N ASP A 156 10.91 -22.41 2.38
CA ASP A 156 10.25 -22.81 3.64
C ASP A 156 8.85 -23.42 3.44
N GLY A 157 8.55 -23.88 2.22
CA GLY A 157 7.30 -24.54 1.81
C GLY A 157 6.95 -25.83 2.57
N SER A 158 7.63 -26.15 3.66
CA SER A 158 7.15 -26.98 4.77
C SER A 158 6.38 -26.12 5.79
N GLY A 159 5.36 -25.41 5.33
CA GLY A 159 4.56 -24.51 6.14
C GLY A 159 3.15 -25.06 6.43
N GLY A 160 2.97 -25.69 7.60
CA GLY A 160 1.67 -25.67 8.29
C GLY A 160 1.17 -26.96 8.94
N GLU A 161 1.99 -27.68 9.70
CA GLU A 161 1.47 -28.62 10.70
C GLU A 161 0.71 -27.81 11.77
N GLY A 162 -0.61 -27.75 11.62
CA GLY A 162 -1.51 -27.09 12.54
C GLY A 162 -1.43 -27.77 13.90
N ARG A 163 -0.70 -27.15 14.84
CA ARG A 163 -0.90 -27.41 16.27
C ARG A 163 -2.22 -26.82 16.72
N GLY A 164 -3.31 -27.41 16.26
CA GLY A 164 -4.63 -27.39 16.88
C GLY A 164 -4.82 -28.73 17.56
N HIS A 165 -4.49 -28.82 18.85
CA HIS A 165 -5.05 -29.88 19.68
C HIS A 165 -6.55 -29.63 19.77
N CYS A 166 -7.34 -30.37 19.00
CA CYS A 166 -8.73 -30.61 19.37
C CYS A 166 -8.69 -31.55 20.59
N LYS A 167 -9.15 -31.06 21.73
CA LYS A 167 -9.70 -31.90 22.80
C LYS A 167 -11.21 -31.90 22.66
#